data_AF-W6XTP7-F1
#
_entry.id   AF-W6XTP7-F1
#
_cell.length_a   1.000
_cell.length_b   1.000
_cell.length_c   1.000
_cell.angle_alpha   90.00
_cell.angle_beta   90.00
_cell.angle_gamma   90.00
#
_symmetry.space_group_name_H-M   'P 1'
#
loop_
_entity.id
_entity.type
_entity.pdbx_description
1 polymer ?
#
loop_
_entity_poly.entity_id
_entity_poly.type
_entity_poly.pdbx_seq_one_letter_code
_entity_poly.pdbx_strand_id
1 'polypeptide(L)'
;MYILQDIEGKGKGLVATKNIAKGTRIISERPVESLDEYERQSFLPLHDMYPYEENVKQFFSIIRTNALPIEENGTAGGIFLEACRINHCCNNNVQKHWNKRIGRHTVHASRDIVEGEDITIYYLDLDGIRDVHRQKLQDKLGFLCACCVCSLPAEESEENDQRLKRIQYLDDLVGRECMAMNFSERVLRYVDEHIQLHDRQGPDDAGLPRAYLDAAQIAIANGDLARGRIFAERAVKAWRIASGPDSSEVIEYAALARNPATLSLYGLSMKWKMSLKDVPSQFHSTDFEHWLWRRDKPKEIHQSGQLTSLRNQTFFPNFSALPYSSLSSPGLHRDTKDPYQPMRHWCFLGEITNSITLHHFELELADINDKRISLHFNTIGRGSELDIASVQNGCTVAVLYAERHTFTYGDTGIKLQDPQMLKIFPIALDKLLELSDRIQQYSGAMNQIKMCHRCDNKTILLNRCGKCSLFWYCDYACQKTGWVERAHKTDCRILRDPDLRGFITLG
;
A
#
# COMPACT_ATOMS: atom_id res chain seq x y z
N MET A 1 -27.58 -24.94 7.59
CA MET A 1 -26.58 -24.60 6.55
C MET A 1 -25.20 -25.15 6.89
N TYR A 2 -25.01 -25.57 8.13
CA TYR A 2 -23.80 -26.14 8.66
C TYR A 2 -24.14 -27.26 9.63
N ILE A 3 -23.12 -28.00 10.04
CA ILE A 3 -23.16 -29.00 11.10
C ILE A 3 -22.01 -28.75 12.07
N LEU A 4 -22.23 -29.04 13.36
CA LEU A 4 -21.18 -29.06 14.36
C LEU A 4 -20.51 -30.44 14.34
N GLN A 5 -19.20 -30.49 14.13
CA GLN A 5 -18.44 -31.74 14.10
C GLN A 5 -17.05 -31.56 14.69
N ASP A 6 -16.41 -32.67 15.07
CA ASP A 6 -15.01 -32.67 15.47
C ASP A 6 -14.11 -32.42 14.24
N ILE A 7 -13.22 -31.45 14.37
CA ILE A 7 -12.25 -31.05 13.35
C ILE A 7 -10.85 -31.32 13.92
N GLU A 8 -10.07 -32.08 13.16
CA GLU A 8 -8.72 -32.47 13.56
C GLU A 8 -7.87 -31.25 13.96
N GLY A 9 -7.31 -31.28 15.16
CA GLY A 9 -6.48 -30.20 15.71
C GLY A 9 -7.20 -28.90 16.09
N LYS A 10 -8.52 -28.81 15.91
CA LYS A 10 -9.32 -27.59 16.23
C LYS A 10 -10.50 -27.85 17.17
N GLY A 11 -10.69 -29.08 17.64
CA GLY A 11 -11.86 -29.45 18.46
C GLY A 11 -13.15 -29.36 17.66
N LYS A 12 -14.27 -29.02 18.31
CA LYS A 12 -15.56 -28.91 17.62
C LYS A 12 -15.67 -27.60 16.84
N GLY A 13 -16.03 -27.70 15.57
CA GLY A 13 -16.23 -26.55 14.69
C GLY A 13 -17.45 -26.69 13.77
N LEU A 14 -17.81 -25.58 13.12
CA LEU A 14 -18.90 -25.57 12.14
C LEU A 14 -18.36 -25.87 10.74
N VAL A 15 -19.04 -26.77 10.01
CA VAL A 15 -18.70 -27.12 8.62
C VAL A 15 -19.92 -26.95 7.74
N ALA A 16 -19.74 -26.37 6.55
CA ALA A 16 -20.82 -26.12 5.60
C ALA A 16 -21.43 -27.43 5.08
N THR A 17 -22.75 -27.58 5.14
CA THR A 17 -23.47 -28.78 4.64
C THR A 17 -24.03 -28.62 3.23
N LYS A 18 -23.73 -27.48 2.60
CA LYS A 18 -24.04 -27.13 1.21
C LYS A 18 -23.21 -25.90 0.82
N ASN A 19 -23.15 -25.58 -0.47
CA ASN A 19 -22.58 -24.30 -0.92
C ASN A 19 -23.32 -23.10 -0.30
N ILE A 20 -22.57 -22.13 0.22
CA ILE A 20 -23.08 -20.90 0.81
C ILE A 20 -22.53 -19.72 0.00
N ALA A 21 -23.42 -18.89 -0.53
CA ALA A 21 -23.03 -17.74 -1.34
C ALA A 21 -22.50 -16.60 -0.46
N LYS A 22 -21.57 -15.81 -1.00
CA LYS A 22 -21.06 -14.56 -0.41
C LYS A 22 -22.20 -13.64 0.05
N GLY A 23 -22.06 -13.07 1.24
CA GLY A 23 -23.04 -12.18 1.89
C GLY A 23 -24.20 -12.91 2.57
N THR A 24 -24.28 -14.24 2.51
CA THR A 24 -25.33 -15.01 3.21
C THR A 24 -25.15 -14.88 4.71
N ARG A 25 -26.23 -14.55 5.43
CA ARG A 25 -26.30 -14.64 6.89
C ARG A 25 -26.40 -16.11 7.30
N ILE A 26 -25.36 -16.61 7.96
CA ILE A 26 -25.24 -18.00 8.40
C ILE A 26 -25.81 -18.15 9.81
N ILE A 27 -25.43 -17.26 10.73
CA ILE A 27 -25.91 -17.24 12.12
C ILE A 27 -26.54 -15.89 12.45
N SER A 28 -27.61 -15.93 13.25
CA SER A 28 -28.18 -14.79 13.94
C SER A 28 -28.63 -15.24 15.32
N GLU A 29 -27.90 -14.86 16.36
CA GLU A 29 -28.04 -15.43 17.70
C GLU A 29 -28.18 -14.33 18.75
N ARG A 30 -29.07 -14.55 19.73
CA ARG A 30 -29.19 -13.67 20.91
C ARG A 30 -28.14 -14.08 21.94
N PRO A 31 -27.63 -13.16 22.77
CA PRO A 31 -26.74 -13.55 23.87
C PRO A 31 -27.50 -14.46 24.85
N VAL A 32 -26.76 -15.36 25.48
CA VAL A 32 -27.27 -16.17 26.60
C VAL A 32 -27.52 -15.25 27.81
N GLU A 33 -28.77 -15.10 28.23
CA GLU A 33 -29.18 -14.24 29.37
C GLU A 33 -29.41 -15.03 30.66
N SER A 34 -29.82 -16.30 30.52
CA SER A 34 -29.94 -17.29 31.59
C SER A 34 -29.25 -18.58 31.15
N LEU A 35 -28.95 -19.48 32.07
CA LEU A 35 -28.50 -20.83 31.73
C LEU A 35 -29.59 -21.80 32.17
N ASP A 36 -30.65 -21.91 31.36
CA ASP A 36 -31.60 -23.01 31.53
C ASP A 36 -30.91 -24.37 31.33
N GLU A 37 -31.61 -25.48 31.58
CA GLU A 37 -30.99 -26.81 31.51
C GLU A 37 -30.39 -27.12 30.14
N TYR A 38 -31.00 -26.65 29.06
CA TYR A 38 -30.53 -26.85 27.69
C TYR A 38 -29.34 -25.93 27.35
N GLU A 39 -29.44 -24.65 27.70
CA GLU A 39 -28.38 -23.66 27.51
C GLU A 39 -27.13 -24.08 28.30
N ARG A 40 -27.30 -24.60 29.51
CA ARG A 40 -26.22 -25.12 30.34
C ARG A 40 -25.53 -26.34 29.73
N GLN A 41 -26.29 -27.28 29.17
CA GLN A 41 -25.74 -28.45 28.47
C GLN A 41 -24.94 -28.06 27.22
N SER A 42 -25.29 -26.96 26.57
CA SER A 42 -24.58 -26.43 25.39
C SER A 42 -23.37 -25.56 25.75
N PHE A 43 -23.46 -24.85 26.88
CA PHE A 43 -22.44 -23.94 27.41
C PHE A 43 -21.24 -24.69 28.01
N LEU A 44 -21.48 -25.67 28.89
CA LEU A 44 -20.40 -26.36 29.62
C LEU A 44 -19.36 -27.04 28.71
N PRO A 45 -19.71 -27.59 27.53
CA PRO A 45 -18.73 -28.17 26.60
C PRO A 45 -18.04 -27.15 25.69
N LEU A 46 -18.19 -25.83 25.91
CA LEU A 46 -17.39 -24.82 25.19
C LEU A 46 -15.91 -24.92 25.59
N HIS A 47 -15.02 -24.36 24.76
CA HIS A 47 -13.59 -24.46 24.99
C HIS A 47 -13.19 -23.76 26.29
N ASP A 48 -12.31 -24.38 27.06
CA ASP A 48 -11.94 -23.94 28.40
C ASP A 48 -10.42 -23.95 28.52
N MET A 49 -9.80 -22.78 28.46
CA MET A 49 -8.34 -22.67 28.45
C MET A 49 -7.73 -22.66 29.86
N TYR A 50 -8.46 -22.16 30.88
CA TYR A 50 -7.90 -21.93 32.21
C TYR A 50 -8.42 -22.98 33.19
N PRO A 51 -7.65 -24.03 33.52
CA PRO A 51 -8.09 -25.05 34.48
C PRO A 51 -8.31 -24.43 35.87
N TYR A 52 -9.39 -24.84 36.55
CA TYR A 52 -9.78 -24.35 37.88
C TYR A 52 -10.13 -25.49 38.84
N GLU A 53 -10.08 -25.18 40.13
CA GLU A 53 -10.43 -26.08 41.23
C GLU A 53 -11.91 -25.95 41.69
N GLU A 54 -12.65 -24.91 41.27
CA GLU A 54 -14.01 -24.60 41.74
C GLU A 54 -15.00 -24.24 40.61
N ASN A 55 -16.28 -24.61 40.77
CA ASN A 55 -17.34 -24.42 39.77
C ASN A 55 -17.58 -22.97 39.33
N VAL A 56 -17.47 -21.97 40.20
CA VAL A 56 -17.66 -20.55 39.79
C VAL A 56 -16.55 -20.12 38.82
N LYS A 57 -15.34 -20.63 39.03
CA LYS A 57 -14.19 -20.35 38.16
C LYS A 57 -14.34 -21.05 36.80
N GLN A 58 -15.12 -22.14 36.71
CA GLN A 58 -15.51 -22.78 35.44
C GLN A 58 -16.22 -21.85 34.49
N PHE A 59 -17.34 -21.28 34.94
CA PHE A 59 -18.16 -20.41 34.10
C PHE A 59 -17.34 -19.20 33.64
N PHE A 60 -16.57 -18.59 34.54
CA PHE A 60 -15.71 -17.46 34.19
C PHE A 60 -14.61 -17.83 33.18
N SER A 61 -14.00 -19.00 33.30
CA SER A 61 -12.99 -19.46 32.35
C SER A 61 -13.59 -19.65 30.95
N ILE A 62 -14.70 -20.39 30.86
CA ILE A 62 -15.43 -20.61 29.60
C ILE A 62 -15.84 -19.26 28.99
N ILE A 63 -16.41 -18.35 29.79
CA ILE A 63 -16.79 -17.02 29.31
C ILE A 63 -15.57 -16.26 28.78
N ARG A 64 -14.47 -16.25 29.52
CA ARG A 64 -13.25 -15.54 29.14
C ARG A 64 -12.66 -16.06 27.82
N THR A 65 -12.76 -17.36 27.56
CA THR A 65 -12.24 -17.97 26.33
C THR A 65 -13.17 -17.76 25.13
N ASN A 66 -14.49 -17.71 25.33
CA ASN A 66 -15.46 -17.77 24.23
C ASN A 66 -16.24 -16.47 23.97
N ALA A 67 -16.25 -15.52 24.90
CA ALA A 67 -17.10 -14.34 24.78
C ALA A 67 -16.81 -13.56 23.48
N LEU A 68 -17.88 -13.22 22.77
CA LEU A 68 -17.84 -12.39 21.57
C LEU A 68 -18.38 -10.99 21.87
N PRO A 69 -17.91 -9.94 21.19
CA PRO A 69 -18.36 -8.57 21.42
C PRO A 69 -19.89 -8.40 21.30
N ILE A 70 -20.48 -7.66 22.24
CA ILE A 70 -21.88 -7.19 22.21
C ILE A 70 -21.98 -5.66 22.12
N GLU A 71 -20.85 -5.00 21.88
CA GLU A 71 -20.75 -3.55 21.68
C GLU A 71 -19.69 -3.28 20.61
N GLU A 72 -19.83 -2.16 19.89
CA GLU A 72 -18.92 -1.77 18.79
C GLU A 72 -17.48 -1.53 19.25
N ASN A 73 -17.29 -1.06 20.48
CA ASN A 73 -15.96 -0.82 21.08
C ASN A 73 -15.36 -2.09 21.73
N GLY A 74 -16.08 -3.21 21.72
CA GLY A 74 -15.66 -4.47 22.33
C GLY A 74 -15.55 -4.46 23.86
N THR A 75 -16.10 -3.46 24.56
CA THR A 75 -15.98 -3.37 26.03
C THR A 75 -16.84 -4.36 26.79
N ALA A 76 -17.92 -4.84 26.17
CA ALA A 76 -18.77 -5.89 26.71
C ALA A 76 -18.76 -7.13 25.80
N GLY A 77 -18.80 -8.30 26.43
CA GLY A 77 -18.84 -9.60 25.77
C GLY A 77 -20.08 -10.40 26.15
N GLY A 78 -20.57 -11.21 25.21
CA GLY A 78 -21.69 -12.13 25.40
C GLY A 78 -21.33 -13.53 24.93
N ILE A 79 -22.08 -14.52 25.40
CA ILE A 79 -21.96 -15.91 24.97
C ILE A 79 -23.04 -16.24 23.97
N PHE A 80 -22.63 -16.96 22.93
CA PHE A 80 -23.42 -17.33 21.76
C PHE A 80 -23.12 -18.80 21.49
N LEU A 81 -24.05 -19.69 21.83
CA LEU A 81 -23.82 -21.13 21.89
C LEU A 81 -23.38 -21.71 20.55
N GLU A 82 -23.86 -21.14 19.44
CA GLU A 82 -23.45 -21.54 18.09
C GLU A 82 -22.27 -20.71 17.57
N ALA A 83 -22.31 -19.38 17.70
CA ALA A 83 -21.23 -18.54 17.16
C ALA A 83 -19.87 -18.77 17.87
N CYS A 84 -19.87 -19.12 19.16
CA CYS A 84 -18.66 -19.49 19.91
C CYS A 84 -18.04 -20.82 19.44
N ARG A 85 -18.73 -21.62 18.62
CA ARG A 85 -18.20 -22.87 18.02
C ARG A 85 -17.44 -22.65 16.73
N ILE A 86 -17.46 -21.43 16.17
CA ILE A 86 -16.78 -21.16 14.90
C ILE A 86 -15.28 -21.11 15.17
N ASN A 87 -14.50 -21.90 14.44
CA ASN A 87 -13.05 -21.99 14.63
C ASN A 87 -12.29 -20.83 14.00
N HIS A 88 -11.02 -20.67 14.41
CA HIS A 88 -10.13 -19.67 13.84
C HIS A 88 -9.54 -20.08 12.49
N CYS A 89 -9.41 -19.11 11.59
CA CYS A 89 -8.47 -19.14 10.47
C CYS A 89 -7.96 -17.73 10.19
N CYS A 90 -6.67 -17.58 9.85
CA CYS A 90 -6.13 -16.27 9.44
C CYS A 90 -6.67 -15.80 8.08
N ASN A 91 -7.06 -16.75 7.22
CA ASN A 91 -7.79 -16.50 5.97
C ASN A 91 -9.24 -16.96 6.14
N ASN A 92 -9.97 -16.28 7.02
CA ASN A 92 -11.34 -16.62 7.39
C ASN A 92 -12.32 -16.44 6.22
N ASN A 93 -13.45 -17.13 6.28
CA ASN A 93 -14.48 -17.09 5.23
C ASN A 93 -15.82 -16.52 5.69
N VAL A 94 -15.94 -16.18 6.97
CA VAL A 94 -17.08 -15.44 7.50
C VAL A 94 -16.64 -14.27 8.39
N GLN A 95 -17.48 -13.24 8.44
CA GLN A 95 -17.32 -12.07 9.32
C GLN A 95 -18.35 -12.12 10.44
N LYS A 96 -17.91 -11.79 11.66
CA LYS A 96 -18.75 -11.71 12.84
C LYS A 96 -19.07 -10.25 13.17
N HIS A 97 -20.31 -9.95 13.55
CA HIS A 97 -20.72 -8.58 13.87
C HIS A 97 -21.89 -8.57 14.86
N TRP A 98 -21.82 -7.67 15.86
CA TRP A 98 -22.95 -7.39 16.74
C TRP A 98 -23.90 -6.39 16.09
N ASN A 99 -25.08 -6.86 15.67
CA ASN A 99 -26.10 -5.98 15.11
C ASN A 99 -26.96 -5.40 16.24
N LYS A 100 -26.61 -4.18 16.68
CA LYS A 100 -27.31 -3.43 17.73
C LYS A 100 -28.78 -3.14 17.43
N ARG A 101 -29.19 -3.08 16.15
CA ARG A 101 -30.58 -2.75 15.78
C ARG A 101 -31.54 -3.90 16.05
N ILE A 102 -31.05 -5.13 15.93
CA ILE A 102 -31.84 -6.35 16.19
C ILE A 102 -31.44 -7.06 17.49
N GLY A 103 -30.39 -6.58 18.17
CA GLY A 103 -29.89 -7.16 19.43
C GLY A 103 -29.36 -8.58 19.25
N ARG A 104 -28.67 -8.86 18.13
CA ARG A 104 -28.16 -10.21 17.81
C ARG A 104 -26.74 -10.18 17.29
N HIS A 105 -25.98 -11.21 17.65
CA HIS A 105 -24.72 -11.54 17.00
C HIS A 105 -25.01 -12.18 15.65
N THR A 106 -24.36 -11.69 14.60
CA THR A 106 -24.58 -12.15 13.24
C THR A 106 -23.28 -12.59 12.61
N VAL A 107 -23.37 -13.62 11.77
CA VAL A 107 -22.23 -14.17 11.04
C VAL A 107 -22.60 -14.23 9.57
N HIS A 108 -21.80 -13.60 8.71
CA HIS A 108 -22.05 -13.56 7.27
C HIS A 108 -20.86 -14.09 6.47
N ALA A 109 -21.13 -14.77 5.37
CA ALA A 109 -20.10 -15.24 4.45
C ALA A 109 -19.37 -14.07 3.77
N SER A 110 -18.05 -13.97 3.93
CA SER A 110 -17.23 -12.95 3.25
C SER A 110 -16.88 -13.33 1.81
N ARG A 111 -16.95 -14.62 1.51
CA ARG A 111 -16.78 -15.22 0.18
C ARG A 111 -17.71 -16.41 0.00
N ASP A 112 -17.76 -16.96 -1.20
CA ASP A 112 -18.43 -18.25 -1.41
C ASP A 112 -17.71 -19.33 -0.60
N ILE A 113 -18.50 -20.19 0.05
CA ILE A 113 -18.05 -21.31 0.87
C ILE A 113 -18.60 -22.59 0.24
N VAL A 114 -17.72 -23.54 -0.06
CA VAL A 114 -18.14 -24.80 -0.68
C VAL A 114 -18.65 -25.79 0.37
N GLU A 115 -19.51 -26.71 -0.04
CA GLU A 115 -19.93 -27.82 0.80
C GLU A 115 -18.72 -28.60 1.35
N GLY A 116 -18.73 -28.90 2.65
CA GLY A 116 -17.63 -29.57 3.35
C GLY A 116 -16.52 -28.64 3.84
N GLU A 117 -16.54 -27.33 3.51
CA GLU A 117 -15.54 -26.38 3.99
C GLU A 117 -15.80 -25.94 5.44
N ASP A 118 -14.74 -25.82 6.25
CA ASP A 118 -14.77 -25.25 7.59
C ASP A 118 -15.29 -23.80 7.55
N ILE A 119 -16.27 -23.47 8.37
CA ILE A 119 -16.69 -22.10 8.62
C ILE A 119 -15.76 -21.52 9.69
N THR A 120 -15.08 -20.42 9.36
CA THR A 120 -14.01 -19.88 10.22
C THR A 120 -14.06 -18.36 10.32
N ILE A 121 -13.72 -17.84 11.51
CA ILE A 121 -13.58 -16.41 11.79
C ILE A 121 -12.14 -16.05 12.16
N TYR A 122 -11.82 -14.76 12.09
CA TYR A 122 -10.61 -14.22 12.69
C TYR A 122 -10.87 -13.92 14.18
N TYR A 123 -10.08 -14.50 15.08
CA TYR A 123 -10.33 -14.43 16.54
C TYR A 123 -9.74 -13.18 17.20
N LEU A 124 -8.55 -12.77 16.77
CA LEU A 124 -7.82 -11.66 17.35
C LEU A 124 -8.14 -10.35 16.62
N ASP A 125 -7.50 -9.27 17.03
CA ASP A 125 -7.38 -8.08 16.19
C ASP A 125 -6.22 -8.28 15.19
N LEU A 126 -6.21 -7.55 14.09
CA LEU A 126 -5.17 -7.69 13.06
C LEU A 126 -3.78 -7.46 13.66
N ASP A 127 -2.94 -8.49 13.64
CA ASP A 127 -1.55 -8.44 14.05
C ASP A 127 -0.67 -8.77 12.85
N GLY A 128 0.16 -7.81 12.44
CA GLY A 128 0.93 -7.93 11.19
C GLY A 128 2.18 -8.79 11.27
N ILE A 129 2.37 -9.61 12.30
CA ILE A 129 3.55 -10.49 12.42
C ILE A 129 3.08 -11.91 12.74
N ARG A 130 3.38 -12.88 11.87
CA ARG A 130 2.97 -14.28 12.02
C ARG A 130 3.33 -14.86 13.38
N ASP A 131 4.56 -14.67 13.84
CA ASP A 131 5.04 -15.28 15.08
C ASP A 131 4.38 -14.64 16.32
N VAL A 132 4.18 -13.32 16.30
CA VAL A 132 3.45 -12.60 17.35
C VAL A 132 1.99 -13.04 17.39
N HIS A 133 1.35 -13.19 16.21
CA HIS A 133 -0.01 -13.67 16.08
C HIS A 133 -0.18 -15.09 16.62
N ARG A 134 0.71 -16.02 16.22
CA ARG A 134 0.70 -17.40 16.72
C ARG A 134 0.93 -17.47 18.22
N GLN A 135 1.85 -16.65 18.75
CA GLN A 135 2.10 -16.57 20.19
C GLN A 135 0.85 -16.06 20.93
N LYS A 136 0.18 -15.03 20.42
CA LYS A 136 -1.06 -14.50 21.02
C LYS A 136 -2.19 -15.53 21.02
N LEU A 137 -2.36 -16.29 19.94
CA LEU A 137 -3.32 -17.41 19.91
C LEU A 137 -2.97 -18.47 20.94
N GLN A 138 -1.68 -18.83 21.05
CA GLN A 138 -1.23 -19.80 22.05
C GLN A 138 -1.48 -19.30 23.48
N ASP A 139 -1.18 -18.04 23.76
CA ASP A 139 -1.28 -17.44 25.10
C ASP A 139 -2.73 -17.15 25.54
N LYS A 140 -3.61 -16.80 24.59
CA LYS A 140 -5.01 -16.43 24.88
C LYS A 140 -6.02 -17.55 24.65
N LEU A 141 -5.70 -18.53 23.80
CA LEU A 141 -6.65 -19.55 23.35
C LEU A 141 -6.09 -20.98 23.37
N GLY A 142 -4.78 -21.14 23.61
CA GLY A 142 -4.17 -22.44 23.89
C GLY A 142 -3.84 -23.29 22.67
N PHE A 143 -3.79 -22.72 21.46
CA PHE A 143 -3.46 -23.47 20.24
C PHE A 143 -2.52 -22.71 19.30
N LEU A 144 -1.77 -23.46 18.48
CA LEU A 144 -0.97 -22.94 17.38
C LEU A 144 -1.76 -23.03 16.06
N CYS A 145 -1.95 -21.89 15.39
CA CYS A 145 -2.59 -21.90 14.07
C CYS A 145 -1.67 -22.54 13.00
N ALA A 146 -2.25 -23.45 12.22
CA ALA A 146 -1.61 -24.13 11.09
C ALA A 146 -2.38 -23.94 9.77
N CYS A 147 -3.10 -22.81 9.64
CA CYS A 147 -3.83 -22.49 8.40
C CYS A 147 -2.87 -22.19 7.23
N CYS A 148 -3.41 -22.07 6.01
CA CYS A 148 -2.60 -21.79 4.82
C CYS A 148 -1.73 -20.53 4.93
N VAL A 149 -2.18 -19.49 5.64
CA VAL A 149 -1.39 -18.26 5.89
C VAL A 149 -0.25 -18.53 6.88
N CYS A 150 -0.53 -19.23 7.97
CA CYS A 150 0.52 -19.56 8.96
C CYS A 150 1.53 -20.58 8.44
N SER A 151 1.13 -21.41 7.47
CA SER A 151 1.96 -22.41 6.82
C SER A 151 2.68 -21.89 5.56
N LEU A 152 2.59 -20.59 5.25
CA LEU A 152 3.36 -19.98 4.17
C LEU A 152 4.87 -20.21 4.37
N PRO A 153 5.64 -20.37 3.27
CA PRO A 153 7.10 -20.31 3.31
C PRO A 153 7.59 -19.04 4.02
N ALA A 154 8.81 -19.08 4.58
CA ALA A 154 9.34 -17.97 5.37
C ALA A 154 9.33 -16.62 4.63
N GLU A 155 9.66 -16.64 3.33
CA GLU A 155 9.68 -15.47 2.47
C GLU A 155 8.29 -14.89 2.18
N GLU A 156 7.33 -15.72 1.76
CA GLU A 156 5.94 -15.30 1.54
C GLU A 156 5.27 -14.82 2.84
N SER A 157 5.62 -15.43 3.97
CA SER A 157 5.17 -14.99 5.29
C SER A 157 5.75 -13.62 5.65
N GLU A 158 7.01 -13.36 5.34
CA GLU A 158 7.64 -12.06 5.61
C GLU A 158 7.01 -10.95 4.74
N GLU A 159 6.74 -11.23 3.46
CA GLU A 159 6.03 -10.30 2.57
C GLU A 159 4.62 -10.01 3.11
N ASN A 160 3.88 -11.04 3.52
CA ASN A 160 2.56 -10.87 4.10
C ASN A 160 2.61 -10.05 5.40
N ASP A 161 3.60 -10.28 6.26
CA ASP A 161 3.79 -9.53 7.51
C ASP A 161 4.12 -8.05 7.22
N GLN A 162 5.00 -7.77 6.26
CA GLN A 162 5.31 -6.39 5.84
C GLN A 162 4.08 -5.68 5.28
N ARG A 163 3.28 -6.38 4.47
CA ARG A 163 2.01 -5.88 3.93
C ARG A 163 1.01 -5.53 5.03
N LEU A 164 0.79 -6.44 5.99
CA LEU A 164 -0.14 -6.21 7.11
C LEU A 164 0.34 -5.08 8.02
N LYS A 165 1.65 -4.97 8.30
CA LYS A 165 2.22 -3.82 9.02
C LYS A 165 1.96 -2.50 8.29
N ARG A 166 2.10 -2.50 6.96
CA ARG A 166 1.87 -1.30 6.16
C ARG A 166 0.39 -0.92 6.19
N ILE A 167 -0.51 -1.88 6.06
CA ILE A 167 -1.97 -1.70 6.22
C ILE A 167 -2.28 -1.06 7.57
N GLN A 168 -1.79 -1.63 8.67
CA GLN A 168 -2.03 -1.12 10.03
C GLN A 168 -1.48 0.30 10.21
N TYR A 169 -0.26 0.56 9.73
CA TYR A 169 0.33 1.89 9.78
C TYR A 169 -0.50 2.93 9.02
N LEU A 170 -0.98 2.58 7.82
CA LEU A 170 -1.81 3.46 7.01
C LEU A 170 -3.17 3.72 7.67
N ASP A 171 -3.82 2.69 8.23
CA ASP A 171 -5.09 2.84 8.95
C ASP A 171 -4.95 3.79 10.17
N ASP A 172 -3.92 3.58 10.99
CA ASP A 172 -3.61 4.44 12.14
C ASP A 172 -3.32 5.88 11.70
N LEU A 173 -2.56 6.05 10.63
CA LEU A 173 -2.20 7.37 10.11
C LEU A 173 -3.42 8.11 9.55
N VAL A 174 -4.22 7.45 8.72
CA VAL A 174 -5.48 8.00 8.17
C VAL A 174 -6.41 8.36 9.31
N GLY A 175 -6.61 7.46 10.28
CA GLY A 175 -7.45 7.71 11.45
C GLY A 175 -7.01 8.96 12.21
N ARG A 176 -5.70 9.13 12.49
CA ARG A 176 -5.15 10.33 13.15
C ARG A 176 -5.36 11.60 12.33
N GLU A 177 -5.12 11.56 11.02
CA GLU A 177 -5.24 12.73 10.15
C GLU A 177 -6.70 13.16 9.98
N CYS A 178 -7.64 12.21 9.82
CA CYS A 178 -9.08 12.48 9.79
C CYS A 178 -9.57 13.07 11.12
N MET A 179 -9.11 12.54 12.26
CA MET A 179 -9.42 13.12 13.59
C MET A 179 -8.86 14.54 13.75
N ALA A 180 -7.70 14.83 13.15
CA ALA A 180 -7.11 16.15 13.10
C ALA A 180 -7.75 17.09 12.05
N MET A 181 -8.85 16.66 11.40
CA MET A 181 -9.55 17.37 10.33
C MET A 181 -8.65 17.66 9.11
N ASN A 182 -7.62 16.85 8.87
CA ASN A 182 -6.72 16.96 7.73
C ASN A 182 -7.20 16.10 6.55
N PHE A 183 -8.02 16.68 5.69
CA PHE A 183 -8.55 16.02 4.50
C PHE A 183 -7.75 16.34 3.24
N SER A 184 -6.43 16.16 3.27
CA SER A 184 -5.58 16.48 2.11
C SER A 184 -5.56 15.36 1.05
N GLU A 185 -5.13 15.69 -0.17
CA GLU A 185 -4.94 14.69 -1.24
C GLU A 185 -3.95 13.59 -0.81
N ARG A 186 -2.96 13.95 0.01
CA ARG A 186 -1.99 13.03 0.58
C ARG A 186 -2.65 11.95 1.43
N VAL A 187 -3.64 12.33 2.25
CA VAL A 187 -4.39 11.37 3.07
C VAL A 187 -5.25 10.46 2.19
N LEU A 188 -5.86 11.01 1.13
CA LEU A 188 -6.56 10.18 0.14
C LEU A 188 -5.62 9.15 -0.53
N ARG A 189 -4.36 9.52 -0.82
CA ARG A 189 -3.35 8.60 -1.36
C ARG A 189 -2.98 7.49 -0.37
N TYR A 190 -2.95 7.76 0.94
CA TYR A 190 -2.76 6.72 1.95
C TYR A 190 -3.92 5.72 1.98
N VAL A 191 -5.15 6.22 1.84
CA VAL A 191 -6.35 5.35 1.74
C VAL A 191 -6.32 4.52 0.46
N ASP A 192 -5.91 5.11 -0.67
CA ASP A 192 -5.73 4.40 -1.94
C ASP A 192 -4.72 3.25 -1.81
N GLU A 193 -3.55 3.53 -1.23
CA GLU A 193 -2.52 2.52 -0.97
C GLU A 193 -3.04 1.42 -0.05
N HIS A 194 -3.73 1.79 1.04
CA HIS A 194 -4.32 0.85 2.00
C HIS A 194 -5.27 -0.15 1.31
N ILE A 195 -6.13 0.33 0.41
CA ILE A 195 -7.07 -0.51 -0.34
C ILE A 195 -6.35 -1.39 -1.37
N GLN A 196 -5.37 -0.85 -2.10
CA GLN A 196 -4.58 -1.63 -3.05
C GLN A 196 -3.82 -2.80 -2.38
N LEU A 197 -3.40 -2.63 -1.13
CA LEU A 197 -2.75 -3.70 -0.36
C LEU A 197 -3.73 -4.80 0.09
N HIS A 198 -5.04 -4.52 0.14
CA HIS A 198 -6.08 -5.52 0.38
C HIS A 198 -6.41 -6.32 -0.88
N ASP A 199 -6.53 -5.64 -2.03
CA ASP A 199 -6.93 -6.26 -3.30
C ASP A 199 -5.93 -7.32 -3.81
N ARG A 200 -4.66 -7.28 -3.36
CA ARG A 200 -3.59 -8.16 -3.88
C ARG A 200 -3.64 -9.63 -3.42
N GLN A 201 -4.30 -10.00 -2.32
CA GLN A 201 -4.18 -11.37 -1.76
C GLN A 201 -5.45 -12.02 -1.17
N GLY A 202 -6.63 -11.40 -1.21
CA GLY A 202 -7.88 -12.10 -0.86
C GLY A 202 -8.93 -11.25 -0.14
N PRO A 203 -10.14 -11.81 0.10
CA PRO A 203 -11.34 -11.02 0.33
C PRO A 203 -11.49 -10.52 1.77
N ASP A 204 -11.87 -9.24 1.85
CA ASP A 204 -12.67 -8.59 2.88
C ASP A 204 -12.16 -8.71 4.33
N ASP A 205 -11.14 -7.91 4.60
CA ASP A 205 -10.86 -7.41 5.94
C ASP A 205 -12.04 -6.55 6.45
N ALA A 206 -12.36 -6.68 7.73
CA ALA A 206 -13.32 -5.81 8.42
C ALA A 206 -12.96 -4.31 8.31
N GLY A 207 -11.69 -3.99 8.07
CA GLY A 207 -11.22 -2.61 7.86
C GLY A 207 -11.55 -2.00 6.49
N LEU A 208 -11.79 -2.82 5.45
CA LEU A 208 -11.98 -2.33 4.08
C LEU A 208 -13.20 -1.40 3.91
N PRO A 209 -14.40 -1.70 4.45
CA PRO A 209 -15.52 -0.77 4.42
C PRO A 209 -15.21 0.59 5.06
N ARG A 210 -14.43 0.59 6.16
CA ARG A 210 -14.02 1.81 6.87
C ARG A 210 -13.07 2.65 6.03
N ALA A 211 -12.10 2.03 5.35
CA ALA A 211 -11.20 2.74 4.43
C ALA A 211 -11.97 3.46 3.32
N TYR A 212 -12.99 2.82 2.74
CA TYR A 212 -13.87 3.49 1.77
C TYR A 212 -14.66 4.66 2.40
N LEU A 213 -15.11 4.53 3.64
CA LEU A 213 -15.75 5.66 4.34
C LEU A 213 -14.78 6.82 4.56
N ASP A 214 -13.53 6.55 4.94
CA ASP A 214 -12.51 7.60 5.12
C ASP A 214 -12.26 8.35 3.80
N ALA A 215 -12.15 7.62 2.68
CA ALA A 215 -12.07 8.23 1.34
C ALA A 215 -13.30 9.11 1.03
N ALA A 216 -14.50 8.65 1.40
CA ALA A 216 -15.73 9.43 1.22
C ALA A 216 -15.68 10.73 2.05
N GLN A 217 -15.30 10.65 3.32
CA GLN A 217 -15.18 11.81 4.20
C GLN A 217 -14.16 12.83 3.66
N ILE A 218 -12.98 12.37 3.22
CA ILE A 218 -11.94 13.23 2.64
C ILE A 218 -12.44 13.94 1.38
N ALA A 219 -13.11 13.23 0.48
CA ALA A 219 -13.67 13.80 -0.75
C ALA A 219 -14.76 14.83 -0.45
N ILE A 220 -15.73 14.48 0.40
CA ILE A 220 -16.86 15.34 0.76
C ILE A 220 -16.37 16.60 1.49
N ALA A 221 -15.38 16.46 2.38
CA ALA A 221 -14.78 17.59 3.08
C ALA A 221 -14.14 18.63 2.13
N ASN A 222 -13.74 18.22 0.93
CA ASN A 222 -13.21 19.09 -0.12
C ASN A 222 -14.23 19.53 -1.18
N GLY A 223 -15.50 19.23 -0.95
CA GLY A 223 -16.61 19.60 -1.83
C GLY A 223 -16.83 18.65 -3.01
N ASP A 224 -16.17 17.49 -3.03
CA ASP A 224 -16.29 16.49 -4.09
C ASP A 224 -17.41 15.48 -3.77
N LEU A 225 -18.64 15.88 -4.09
CA LEU A 225 -19.82 15.04 -3.85
C LEU A 225 -19.86 13.82 -4.78
N ALA A 226 -19.27 13.93 -5.98
CA ALA A 226 -19.24 12.86 -6.98
C ALA A 226 -18.45 11.65 -6.46
N ARG A 227 -17.18 11.86 -6.09
CA ARG A 227 -16.34 10.79 -5.53
C ARG A 227 -16.83 10.36 -4.15
N GLY A 228 -17.24 11.33 -3.32
CA GLY A 228 -17.80 11.07 -2.00
C GLY A 228 -18.94 10.06 -2.02
N ARG A 229 -19.87 10.20 -2.97
CA ARG A 229 -20.95 9.24 -3.18
C ARG A 229 -20.43 7.84 -3.51
N ILE A 230 -19.53 7.72 -4.48
CA ILE A 230 -19.06 6.42 -4.98
C ILE A 230 -18.29 5.67 -3.88
N PHE A 231 -17.45 6.37 -3.13
CA PHE A 231 -16.76 5.79 -1.97
C PHE A 231 -17.74 5.31 -0.90
N ALA A 232 -18.76 6.13 -0.56
CA ALA A 232 -19.81 5.71 0.36
C ALA A 232 -20.61 4.50 -0.15
N GLU A 233 -20.93 4.43 -1.45
CA GLU A 233 -21.59 3.27 -2.07
C GLU A 233 -20.73 2.00 -1.96
N ARG A 234 -19.41 2.09 -2.11
CA ARG A 234 -18.48 0.96 -1.92
C ARG A 234 -18.44 0.51 -0.47
N ALA A 235 -18.36 1.44 0.47
CA ALA A 235 -18.42 1.15 1.91
C ALA A 235 -19.71 0.40 2.28
N VAL A 236 -20.87 0.92 1.84
CA VAL A 236 -22.19 0.30 2.07
C VAL A 236 -22.28 -1.09 1.45
N LYS A 237 -21.76 -1.28 0.23
CA LYS A 237 -21.74 -2.60 -0.42
C LYS A 237 -20.91 -3.60 0.40
N ALA A 238 -19.76 -3.19 0.91
CA ALA A 238 -18.88 -4.03 1.70
C ALA A 238 -19.51 -4.36 3.08
N TRP A 239 -20.07 -3.39 3.80
CA TRP A 239 -20.80 -3.67 5.06
C TRP A 239 -22.04 -4.53 4.87
N ARG A 240 -22.76 -4.39 3.75
CA ARG A 240 -23.90 -5.27 3.46
C ARG A 240 -23.50 -6.74 3.39
N ILE A 241 -22.28 -7.02 2.93
CA ILE A 241 -21.71 -8.37 2.85
C ILE A 241 -21.24 -8.82 4.23
N ALA A 242 -20.49 -7.97 4.95
CA ALA A 242 -19.89 -8.33 6.24
C ALA A 242 -20.90 -8.39 7.41
N SER A 243 -21.87 -7.49 7.43
CA SER A 243 -22.79 -7.24 8.56
C SER A 243 -24.27 -7.40 8.21
N GLY A 244 -24.60 -7.54 6.92
CA GLY A 244 -25.97 -7.67 6.44
C GLY A 244 -26.68 -6.33 6.19
N PRO A 245 -27.82 -6.34 5.48
CA PRO A 245 -28.49 -5.13 5.02
C PRO A 245 -29.22 -4.32 6.11
N ASP A 246 -29.42 -4.92 7.28
CA ASP A 246 -30.10 -4.35 8.45
C ASP A 246 -29.13 -3.80 9.51
N SER A 247 -27.82 -3.80 9.23
CA SER A 247 -26.80 -3.19 10.09
C SER A 247 -26.93 -1.67 10.12
N SER A 248 -26.42 -1.04 11.18
CA SER A 248 -26.52 0.43 11.33
C SER A 248 -25.69 1.14 10.27
N GLU A 249 -24.48 0.64 10.00
CA GLU A 249 -23.57 1.15 9.00
C GLU A 249 -24.23 1.16 7.62
N VAL A 250 -24.89 0.06 7.22
CA VAL A 250 -25.56 0.01 5.92
C VAL A 250 -26.69 1.04 5.83
N ILE A 251 -27.49 1.20 6.88
CA ILE A 251 -28.65 2.11 6.85
C ILE A 251 -28.19 3.57 6.86
N GLU A 252 -27.28 3.92 7.77
CA GLU A 252 -26.76 5.27 7.95
C GLU A 252 -25.98 5.72 6.72
N TYR A 253 -25.01 4.91 6.26
CA TYR A 253 -24.17 5.28 5.14
C TYR A 253 -24.85 5.11 3.77
N ALA A 254 -25.92 4.32 3.66
CA ALA A 254 -26.77 4.36 2.45
C ALA A 254 -27.50 5.70 2.32
N ALA A 255 -27.87 6.34 3.44
CA ALA A 255 -28.42 7.68 3.42
C ALA A 255 -27.36 8.70 2.96
N LEU A 256 -26.13 8.57 3.47
CA LEU A 256 -25.00 9.39 3.06
C LEU A 256 -24.69 9.23 1.56
N ALA A 257 -24.65 7.99 1.06
CA ALA A 257 -24.41 7.71 -0.36
C ALA A 257 -25.47 8.37 -1.27
N ARG A 258 -26.75 8.39 -0.85
CA ARG A 258 -27.83 9.07 -1.58
C ARG A 258 -27.65 10.60 -1.62
N ASN A 259 -27.20 11.19 -0.52
CA ASN A 259 -26.98 12.63 -0.44
C ASN A 259 -25.72 12.97 0.37
N PRO A 260 -24.51 12.96 -0.24
CA PRO A 260 -23.27 13.16 0.47
C PRO A 260 -23.14 14.55 1.12
N ALA A 261 -23.92 15.53 0.65
CA ALA A 261 -23.94 16.89 1.19
C ALA A 261 -24.57 16.98 2.59
N THR A 262 -25.19 15.91 3.10
CA THR A 262 -25.70 15.86 4.50
C THR A 262 -24.59 15.62 5.51
N LEU A 263 -23.39 15.20 5.10
CA LEU A 263 -22.27 15.05 6.01
C LEU A 263 -21.82 16.42 6.52
N SER A 264 -21.67 16.56 7.83
CA SER A 264 -21.26 17.81 8.48
C SER A 264 -19.91 18.35 8.01
N LEU A 265 -19.06 17.50 7.43
CA LEU A 265 -17.77 17.88 6.86
C LEU A 265 -17.90 18.62 5.51
N TYR A 266 -19.03 18.54 4.82
CA TYR A 266 -19.22 19.19 3.53
C TYR A 266 -19.08 20.71 3.65
N GLY A 267 -18.22 21.30 2.82
CA GLY A 267 -17.98 22.75 2.80
C GLY A 267 -16.79 23.23 3.62
N LEU A 268 -16.07 22.35 4.34
CA LEU A 268 -14.80 22.69 5.00
C LEU A 268 -13.77 23.25 4.01
N SER A 269 -13.70 22.62 2.83
CA SER A 269 -12.93 23.05 1.67
C SER A 269 -13.79 22.84 0.42
N MET A 270 -13.58 23.66 -0.61
CA MET A 270 -14.24 23.51 -1.91
C MET A 270 -13.23 23.34 -3.05
N LYS A 271 -11.97 23.00 -2.72
CA LYS A 271 -10.87 22.86 -3.70
C LYS A 271 -11.13 21.76 -4.73
N TRP A 272 -11.95 20.76 -4.40
CA TRP A 272 -12.28 19.63 -5.28
C TRP A 272 -13.74 19.64 -5.71
N LYS A 273 -14.38 20.81 -5.71
CA LYS A 273 -15.82 20.95 -6.00
C LYS A 273 -16.24 20.15 -7.23
N MET A 274 -17.07 19.14 -7.02
CA MET A 274 -17.71 18.35 -8.06
C MET A 274 -19.11 17.96 -7.60
N SER A 275 -20.09 18.08 -8.50
CA SER A 275 -21.48 17.72 -8.25
C SER A 275 -21.75 16.26 -8.59
N LEU A 276 -22.86 15.72 -8.09
CA LEU A 276 -23.30 14.35 -8.39
C LEU A 276 -23.53 14.09 -9.89
N LYS A 277 -23.69 15.14 -10.69
CA LYS A 277 -23.88 15.04 -12.15
C LYS A 277 -22.56 14.91 -12.90
N ASP A 278 -21.44 15.18 -12.24
CA ASP A 278 -20.10 15.22 -12.84
C ASP A 278 -19.39 13.85 -12.78
N VAL A 279 -20.12 12.78 -12.44
CA VAL A 279 -19.59 11.40 -12.48
C VAL A 279 -19.39 10.99 -13.94
N PRO A 280 -18.16 10.62 -14.36
CA PRO A 280 -17.89 10.21 -15.74
C PRO A 280 -18.63 8.92 -16.10
N SER A 281 -19.49 8.97 -17.11
CA SER A 281 -20.26 7.81 -17.58
C SER A 281 -19.59 6.99 -18.68
N GLN A 282 -18.46 7.48 -19.23
CA GLN A 282 -17.82 6.93 -20.44
C GLN A 282 -16.43 6.32 -20.20
N PHE A 283 -15.96 6.27 -18.95
CA PHE A 283 -14.62 5.74 -18.65
C PHE A 283 -14.59 4.21 -18.69
N HIS A 284 -13.51 3.66 -19.23
CA HIS A 284 -13.14 2.26 -18.99
C HIS A 284 -12.82 2.05 -17.50
N SER A 285 -12.91 0.82 -17.01
CA SER A 285 -12.79 0.51 -15.57
C SER A 285 -11.50 1.06 -14.94
N THR A 286 -10.37 0.99 -15.64
CA THR A 286 -9.08 1.49 -15.13
C THR A 286 -9.03 3.01 -15.06
N ASP A 287 -9.51 3.71 -16.10
CA ASP A 287 -9.57 5.19 -16.12
C ASP A 287 -10.52 5.72 -15.05
N PHE A 288 -11.59 4.98 -14.78
CA PHE A 288 -12.51 5.27 -13.70
C PHE A 288 -11.83 5.18 -12.33
N GLU A 289 -11.03 4.14 -12.05
CA GLU A 289 -10.27 4.07 -10.80
C GLU A 289 -9.25 5.20 -10.68
N HIS A 290 -8.52 5.54 -11.76
CA HIS A 290 -7.59 6.69 -11.73
C HIS A 290 -8.30 7.99 -11.41
N TRP A 291 -9.45 8.24 -12.06
CA TRP A 291 -10.28 9.40 -11.75
C TRP A 291 -10.78 9.34 -10.30
N LEU A 292 -11.34 8.22 -9.85
CA LEU A 292 -11.93 8.07 -8.53
C LEU A 292 -10.91 8.36 -7.43
N TRP A 293 -9.71 7.81 -7.53
CA TRP A 293 -8.64 7.98 -6.56
C TRP A 293 -7.84 9.27 -6.72
N ARG A 294 -8.21 10.12 -7.70
CA ARG A 294 -7.43 11.30 -8.09
C ARG A 294 -5.97 10.93 -8.34
N ARG A 295 -5.70 9.70 -8.81
CA ARG A 295 -4.38 9.30 -9.25
C ARG A 295 -4.04 10.23 -10.40
N ASP A 296 -2.82 10.72 -10.40
CA ASP A 296 -2.31 11.42 -11.56
C ASP A 296 -2.62 10.53 -12.78
N LYS A 297 -3.29 11.07 -13.81
CA LYS A 297 -3.20 10.45 -15.13
C LYS A 297 -1.71 10.21 -15.36
N PRO A 298 -1.27 9.05 -15.90
CA PRO A 298 0.12 8.92 -16.34
C PRO A 298 0.41 10.19 -17.12
N LYS A 299 1.26 11.06 -16.57
CA LYS A 299 1.42 12.41 -17.13
C LYS A 299 1.87 12.16 -18.56
N GLU A 300 1.05 12.50 -19.55
CA GLU A 300 1.65 13.04 -20.75
C GLU A 300 2.47 14.20 -20.23
N ILE A 301 3.79 14.04 -20.31
CA ILE A 301 4.80 14.91 -19.71
C ILE A 301 4.56 16.33 -20.24
N HIS A 302 3.70 17.10 -19.56
CA HIS A 302 3.54 18.52 -19.78
C HIS A 302 4.68 19.19 -19.06
N GLN A 303 5.66 19.57 -19.86
CA GLN A 303 6.90 20.24 -19.52
C GLN A 303 6.63 21.51 -18.69
N SER A 304 6.70 21.39 -17.37
CA SER A 304 7.15 22.51 -16.53
C SER A 304 8.64 22.67 -16.81
N GLY A 305 9.01 23.78 -17.45
CA GLY A 305 10.30 23.96 -18.13
C GLY A 305 11.48 24.28 -17.23
N GLN A 306 11.62 23.62 -16.06
CA GLN A 306 12.83 23.73 -15.26
C GLN A 306 13.61 22.41 -15.32
N LEU A 307 14.70 22.42 -16.07
CA LEU A 307 15.59 21.28 -16.18
C LEU A 307 16.44 21.22 -14.91
N THR A 308 16.55 20.04 -14.29
CA THR A 308 17.44 19.83 -13.13
C THR A 308 18.74 19.20 -13.59
N SER A 309 19.87 19.78 -13.18
CA SER A 309 21.18 19.22 -13.48
C SER A 309 21.41 17.97 -12.64
N LEU A 310 21.88 16.89 -13.27
CA LEU A 310 22.30 15.67 -12.56
C LEU A 310 23.52 15.90 -11.65
N ARG A 311 24.19 17.06 -11.76
CA ARG A 311 25.24 17.49 -10.82
C ARG A 311 24.69 18.15 -9.55
N ASN A 312 23.39 18.40 -9.48
CA ASN A 312 22.78 19.03 -8.31
C ASN A 312 22.79 18.06 -7.13
N GLN A 313 23.75 18.26 -6.22
CA GLN A 313 23.94 17.41 -5.02
C GLN A 313 22.77 17.42 -4.03
N THR A 314 21.77 18.29 -4.22
CA THR A 314 20.53 18.28 -3.42
C THR A 314 19.58 17.18 -3.86
N PHE A 315 19.47 16.94 -5.17
CA PHE A 315 18.60 15.91 -5.74
C PHE A 315 19.37 14.63 -6.10
N PHE A 316 20.67 14.79 -6.41
CA PHE A 316 21.59 13.71 -6.77
C PHE A 316 22.81 13.72 -5.84
N PRO A 317 22.63 13.41 -4.54
CA PRO A 317 23.72 13.39 -3.57
C PRO A 317 24.73 12.28 -3.88
N ASN A 318 26.02 12.56 -3.63
CA ASN A 318 27.06 11.53 -3.52
C ASN A 318 26.86 10.66 -2.27
N PHE A 319 27.58 9.55 -2.18
CA PHE A 319 27.35 8.56 -1.12
C PHE A 319 27.54 9.12 0.29
N SER A 320 28.53 10.00 0.47
CA SER A 320 28.81 10.60 1.79
C SER A 320 27.71 11.57 2.25
N ALA A 321 26.92 12.09 1.32
CA ALA A 321 25.79 12.99 1.58
C ALA A 321 24.44 12.27 1.77
N LEU A 322 24.39 10.94 1.57
CA LEU A 322 23.17 10.16 1.80
C LEU A 322 22.83 10.06 3.29
N PRO A 323 21.54 9.97 3.68
CA PRO A 323 21.15 9.74 5.08
C PRO A 323 21.59 8.35 5.57
N TYR A 324 21.80 8.18 6.89
CA TYR A 324 22.03 6.87 7.50
C TYR A 324 20.72 6.22 7.92
N SER A 325 20.56 4.91 7.67
CA SER A 325 19.33 4.16 7.98
C SER A 325 19.03 4.02 9.48
N SER A 326 19.92 4.47 10.38
CA SER A 326 19.82 4.28 11.83
C SER A 326 19.98 5.56 12.67
N LEU A 327 20.08 6.74 12.05
CA LEU A 327 20.22 8.00 12.78
C LEU A 327 19.27 9.05 12.21
N SER A 328 18.28 9.42 13.03
CA SER A 328 17.43 10.60 12.89
C SER A 328 18.31 11.82 12.61
N SER A 329 18.50 12.16 11.33
CA SER A 329 19.35 13.27 10.92
C SER A 329 18.57 14.57 11.15
N PRO A 330 18.96 15.43 12.10
CA PRO A 330 18.25 16.69 12.37
C PRO A 330 18.48 17.61 11.18
N GLY A 331 17.42 17.91 10.42
CA GLY A 331 17.45 18.85 9.29
C GLY A 331 16.85 18.35 7.97
N LEU A 332 16.51 17.06 7.85
CA LEU A 332 15.80 16.49 6.69
C LEU A 332 14.29 16.27 6.93
N HIS A 333 13.86 16.51 8.16
CA HIS A 333 12.48 16.40 8.60
C HIS A 333 12.03 17.78 9.09
N ARG A 334 10.80 18.18 8.73
CA ARG A 334 10.19 19.40 9.22
C ARG A 334 10.11 19.29 10.75
N ASP A 335 10.25 20.41 11.45
CA ASP A 335 10.05 20.52 12.91
C ASP A 335 8.57 20.33 13.31
N THR A 336 7.90 19.35 12.71
CA THR A 336 6.52 18.94 12.94
C THR A 336 6.42 17.43 12.86
N LYS A 337 6.27 16.78 14.02
CA LYS A 337 5.56 15.51 14.34
C LYS A 337 5.39 14.40 13.25
N ASP A 338 6.29 14.21 12.29
CA ASP A 338 6.29 13.07 11.36
C ASP A 338 7.74 12.73 10.90
N PRO A 339 8.33 11.60 11.35
CA PRO A 339 9.70 11.23 11.01
C PRO A 339 9.88 10.50 9.66
N TYR A 340 8.82 10.26 8.87
CA TYR A 340 8.92 9.35 7.69
C TYR A 340 8.63 9.97 6.32
N GLN A 341 8.43 11.28 6.22
CA GLN A 341 8.40 11.93 4.90
C GLN A 341 9.69 12.70 4.62
N PRO A 342 10.46 12.29 3.59
CA PRO A 342 11.58 13.10 3.15
C PRO A 342 11.06 14.43 2.59
N MET A 343 11.56 15.55 3.12
CA MET A 343 11.15 16.89 2.69
C MET A 343 11.43 17.18 1.20
N ARG A 344 12.24 16.35 0.53
CA ARG A 344 12.70 16.46 -0.86
C ARG A 344 12.93 15.07 -1.43
N HIS A 345 12.70 14.88 -2.74
CA HIS A 345 13.08 13.65 -3.44
C HIS A 345 14.59 13.65 -3.72
N TRP A 346 15.27 12.53 -3.53
CA TRP A 346 16.67 12.36 -3.95
C TRP A 346 16.91 11.01 -4.61
N CYS A 347 17.93 10.95 -5.46
CA CYS A 347 18.33 9.75 -6.19
C CYS A 347 19.86 9.66 -6.21
N PHE A 348 20.42 8.54 -5.76
CA PHE A 348 21.85 8.28 -5.87
C PHE A 348 22.18 7.80 -7.29
N LEU A 349 23.28 8.30 -7.85
CA LEU A 349 23.83 7.85 -9.13
C LEU A 349 25.22 7.25 -8.91
N GLY A 350 25.43 6.04 -9.42
CA GLY A 350 26.74 5.37 -9.36
C GLY A 350 26.99 4.53 -10.61
N GLU A 351 28.24 4.42 -11.04
CA GLU A 351 28.65 3.59 -12.17
C GLU A 351 29.03 2.18 -11.72
N ILE A 352 28.54 1.14 -12.38
CA ILE A 352 28.91 -0.24 -12.10
C ILE A 352 30.37 -0.45 -12.47
N THR A 353 31.20 -0.74 -11.48
CA THR A 353 32.62 -1.10 -11.68
C THR A 353 32.83 -2.61 -11.66
N ASN A 354 31.98 -3.33 -10.94
CA ASN A 354 32.04 -4.78 -10.81
C ASN A 354 30.71 -5.35 -10.31
N SER A 355 30.52 -6.65 -10.47
CA SER A 355 29.42 -7.40 -9.88
C SER A 355 29.97 -8.63 -9.16
N ILE A 356 29.59 -8.82 -7.90
CA ILE A 356 30.04 -9.94 -7.07
C ILE A 356 28.84 -10.85 -6.81
N THR A 357 29.03 -12.17 -6.95
CA THR A 357 27.99 -13.18 -6.72
C THR A 357 28.57 -14.37 -5.98
N LEU A 358 29.00 -14.16 -4.73
CA LEU A 358 29.59 -15.22 -3.90
C LEU A 358 28.60 -15.76 -2.84
N HIS A 359 27.86 -14.88 -2.15
CA HIS A 359 26.89 -15.28 -1.10
C HIS A 359 25.54 -14.53 -1.18
N HIS A 360 25.53 -13.35 -1.78
CA HIS A 360 24.38 -12.55 -2.21
C HIS A 360 24.83 -11.70 -3.41
N PHE A 361 23.92 -11.30 -4.29
CA PHE A 361 24.27 -10.45 -5.43
C PHE A 361 24.59 -9.03 -4.95
N GLU A 362 25.74 -8.52 -5.35
CA GLU A 362 26.23 -7.20 -4.99
C GLU A 362 26.79 -6.50 -6.22
N LEU A 363 26.50 -5.21 -6.34
CA LEU A 363 27.17 -4.35 -7.33
C LEU A 363 28.17 -3.46 -6.62
N GLU A 364 29.41 -3.45 -7.12
CA GLU A 364 30.37 -2.42 -6.77
C GLU A 364 30.12 -1.22 -7.68
N LEU A 365 29.87 -0.07 -7.06
CA LEU A 365 29.58 1.19 -7.73
C LEU A 365 30.69 2.20 -7.45
N ALA A 366 31.00 3.06 -8.42
CA ALA A 366 31.73 4.30 -8.21
C ALA A 366 30.74 5.49 -8.24
N ASP A 367 30.69 6.31 -7.19
CA ASP A 367 29.91 7.55 -7.22
C ASP A 367 30.59 8.67 -8.02
N ILE A 368 29.96 9.85 -8.05
CA ILE A 368 30.47 11.04 -8.74
C ILE A 368 31.85 11.53 -8.25
N ASN A 369 32.32 11.08 -7.08
CA ASN A 369 33.63 11.39 -6.53
C ASN A 369 34.58 10.18 -6.60
N ASP A 370 34.28 9.21 -7.46
CA ASP A 370 35.02 7.95 -7.63
C ASP A 370 35.10 7.10 -6.34
N LYS A 371 34.20 7.34 -5.37
CA LYS A 371 34.15 6.53 -4.15
C LYS A 371 33.53 5.18 -4.49
N ARG A 372 34.27 4.10 -4.17
CA ARG A 372 33.77 2.73 -4.27
C ARG A 372 32.76 2.42 -3.19
N ILE A 373 31.60 1.88 -3.59
CA ILE A 373 30.44 1.65 -2.76
C ILE A 373 29.83 0.30 -3.12
N SER A 374 29.47 -0.45 -2.09
CA SER A 374 28.73 -1.71 -2.25
C SER A 374 27.23 -1.45 -2.26
N LEU A 375 26.54 -1.91 -3.29
CA LEU A 375 25.08 -1.96 -3.36
C LEU A 375 24.62 -3.40 -3.13
N HIS A 376 24.00 -3.64 -1.98
CA HIS A 376 23.53 -4.97 -1.58
C HIS A 376 22.05 -5.14 -1.93
N PHE A 377 21.74 -6.20 -2.66
CA PHE A 377 20.38 -6.56 -3.03
C PHE A 377 19.75 -7.37 -1.91
N ASN A 378 19.02 -6.68 -1.04
CA ASN A 378 18.19 -7.29 -0.02
C ASN A 378 16.72 -7.33 -0.47
N THR A 379 16.54 -7.72 -1.74
CA THR A 379 15.26 -7.95 -2.42
C THR A 379 14.92 -9.45 -2.40
N ILE A 380 13.66 -9.82 -2.65
CA ILE A 380 13.14 -11.20 -2.66
C ILE A 380 14.01 -12.13 -3.54
N GLY A 381 14.26 -11.72 -4.78
CA GLY A 381 15.08 -12.45 -5.74
C GLY A 381 16.60 -12.30 -5.54
N ARG A 382 17.05 -11.56 -4.52
CA ARG A 382 18.48 -11.31 -4.23
C ARG A 382 19.29 -10.90 -5.47
N GLY A 383 18.72 -10.03 -6.32
CA GLY A 383 19.34 -9.56 -7.56
C GLY A 383 18.97 -10.34 -8.82
N SER A 384 18.24 -11.46 -8.72
CA SER A 384 17.72 -12.19 -9.90
C SER A 384 16.59 -11.44 -10.63
N GLU A 385 16.05 -10.37 -10.03
CA GLU A 385 15.10 -9.47 -10.65
C GLU A 385 15.75 -8.57 -11.72
N LEU A 386 17.07 -8.46 -11.70
CA LEU A 386 17.81 -7.73 -12.71
C LEU A 386 18.02 -8.59 -13.95
N ASP A 387 17.77 -7.98 -15.11
CA ASP A 387 18.24 -8.55 -16.36
C ASP A 387 19.78 -8.53 -16.34
N ILE A 388 20.39 -9.71 -16.21
CA ILE A 388 21.85 -9.90 -16.17
C ILE A 388 22.51 -9.24 -17.40
N ALA A 389 21.82 -9.21 -18.55
CA ALA A 389 22.34 -8.55 -19.75
C ALA A 389 22.49 -7.03 -19.59
N SER A 390 21.74 -6.41 -18.66
CA SER A 390 21.79 -4.98 -18.35
C SER A 390 22.86 -4.61 -17.31
N VAL A 391 23.34 -5.58 -16.53
CA VAL A 391 24.38 -5.39 -15.52
C VAL A 391 25.75 -5.50 -16.19
N GLN A 392 26.22 -4.41 -16.76
CA GLN A 392 27.54 -4.34 -17.41
C GLN A 392 28.38 -3.24 -16.78
N ASN A 393 29.69 -3.51 -16.67
CA ASN A 393 30.65 -2.50 -16.23
C ASN A 393 30.56 -1.26 -17.13
N GLY A 394 30.57 -0.08 -16.51
CA GLY A 394 30.38 1.20 -17.21
C GLY A 394 28.93 1.59 -17.47
N CYS A 395 27.95 0.88 -16.89
CA CYS A 395 26.55 1.33 -16.85
C CYS A 395 26.26 2.13 -15.57
N THR A 396 25.38 3.12 -15.66
CA THR A 396 24.97 3.95 -14.52
C THR A 396 23.75 3.34 -13.83
N VAL A 397 23.83 3.16 -12.52
CA VAL A 397 22.74 2.78 -11.63
C VAL A 397 22.17 4.04 -10.98
N ALA A 398 20.85 4.18 -11.01
CA ALA A 398 20.09 5.17 -10.28
C ALA A 398 19.27 4.48 -9.19
N VAL A 399 19.44 4.91 -7.93
CA VAL A 399 18.71 4.38 -6.77
C VAL A 399 17.92 5.51 -6.11
N LEU A 400 16.59 5.44 -6.19
CA LEU A 400 15.69 6.42 -5.58
C LEU A 400 15.67 6.24 -4.06
N TYR A 401 15.76 7.36 -3.33
CA TYR A 401 15.82 7.39 -1.87
C TYR A 401 16.89 6.50 -1.24
N ALA A 402 18.06 6.39 -1.90
CA ALA A 402 19.17 5.60 -1.35
C ALA A 402 19.54 6.08 0.07
N GLU A 403 19.84 5.12 0.94
CA GLU A 403 20.30 5.35 2.31
C GLU A 403 21.59 4.58 2.57
N ARG A 404 22.45 5.13 3.43
CA ARG A 404 23.64 4.45 3.94
C ARG A 404 23.23 3.42 4.97
N HIS A 405 23.73 2.21 4.80
CA HIS A 405 23.55 1.13 5.75
C HIS A 405 24.90 0.57 6.17
N THR A 406 25.10 0.45 7.48
CA THR A 406 26.28 -0.21 8.05
C THR A 406 25.95 -1.69 8.26
N PHE A 407 26.60 -2.55 7.49
CA PHE A 407 26.37 -4.00 7.58
C PHE A 407 27.15 -4.59 8.76
N THR A 408 26.58 -5.59 9.45
CA THR A 408 27.11 -6.16 10.70
C THR A 408 28.55 -6.67 10.60
N TYR A 409 29.00 -7.06 9.40
CA TYR A 409 30.34 -7.59 9.14
C TYR A 409 31.00 -7.00 7.88
N GLY A 410 30.58 -5.80 7.44
CA GLY A 410 31.05 -5.21 6.19
C GLY A 410 31.18 -3.67 6.23
N ASP A 411 31.74 -3.11 5.17
CA ASP A 411 31.83 -1.66 4.98
C ASP A 411 30.44 -1.03 4.81
N THR A 412 30.33 0.28 5.04
CA THR A 412 29.07 1.00 4.83
C THR A 412 28.73 1.03 3.34
N GLY A 413 27.55 0.57 2.98
CA GLY A 413 27.07 0.52 1.59
C GLY A 413 25.64 1.05 1.45
N ILE A 414 25.01 0.77 0.32
CA ILE A 414 23.59 1.04 0.07
C ILE A 414 22.83 -0.28 0.16
N LYS A 415 21.72 -0.30 0.91
CA LYS A 415 20.82 -1.45 1.01
C LYS A 415 19.60 -1.23 0.12
N LEU A 416 19.47 -2.02 -0.94
CA LEU A 416 18.27 -1.99 -1.79
C LEU A 416 17.24 -2.99 -1.26
N GLN A 417 16.04 -2.51 -0.95
CA GLN A 417 14.93 -3.33 -0.44
C GLN A 417 13.82 -3.51 -1.48
N ASP A 418 13.54 -2.46 -2.26
CA ASP A 418 12.55 -2.48 -3.34
C ASP A 418 13.29 -2.38 -4.69
N PRO A 419 13.23 -3.43 -5.55
CA PRO A 419 13.88 -3.40 -6.86
C PRO A 419 13.27 -2.32 -7.79
N GLN A 420 12.04 -1.86 -7.55
CA GLN A 420 11.42 -0.79 -8.34
C GLN A 420 12.09 0.58 -8.12
N MET A 421 12.82 0.74 -7.02
CA MET A 421 13.57 1.97 -6.71
C MET A 421 14.90 2.05 -7.47
N LEU A 422 15.28 1.01 -8.21
CA LEU A 422 16.52 0.94 -8.96
C LEU A 422 16.27 0.95 -10.47
N LYS A 423 17.09 1.71 -11.21
CA LYS A 423 17.14 1.71 -12.67
C LYS A 423 18.58 1.66 -13.16
N ILE A 424 18.86 0.85 -14.17
CA ILE A 424 20.17 0.78 -14.83
C ILE A 424 20.07 1.44 -16.21
N PHE A 425 20.97 2.38 -16.47
CA PHE A 425 21.12 3.07 -17.74
C PHE A 425 22.38 2.58 -18.45
N PRO A 426 22.30 2.17 -19.74
CA PRO A 426 23.44 1.66 -20.51
C PRO A 426 24.33 2.81 -21.01
N ILE A 427 24.87 3.59 -20.09
CA ILE A 427 25.75 4.74 -20.29
C ILE A 427 26.61 4.93 -19.04
N ALA A 428 27.88 5.29 -19.22
CA ALA A 428 28.79 5.62 -18.13
C ALA A 428 28.36 6.91 -17.42
N LEU A 429 28.67 7.02 -16.13
CA LEU A 429 28.17 8.11 -15.28
C LEU A 429 28.73 9.46 -15.75
N ASP A 430 30.01 9.50 -16.13
CA ASP A 430 30.67 10.68 -16.70
C ASP A 430 29.92 11.21 -17.95
N LYS A 431 29.61 10.33 -18.90
CA LYS A 431 28.90 10.65 -20.14
C LYS A 431 27.45 11.05 -19.87
N LEU A 432 26.82 10.47 -18.85
CA LEU A 432 25.47 10.84 -18.43
C LEU A 432 25.44 12.26 -17.85
N LEU A 433 26.44 12.62 -17.04
CA LEU A 433 26.60 13.96 -16.51
C LEU A 433 26.90 14.98 -17.62
N GLU A 434 27.80 14.65 -18.55
CA GLU A 434 28.05 15.50 -19.74
C GLU A 434 26.79 15.68 -20.60
N LEU A 435 25.99 14.63 -20.78
CA LEU A 435 24.72 14.70 -21.49
C LEU A 435 23.74 15.65 -20.78
N SER A 436 23.63 15.55 -19.45
CA SER A 436 22.88 16.49 -18.63
C SER A 436 23.38 17.93 -18.82
N ASP A 437 24.69 18.16 -18.81
CA ASP A 437 25.29 19.48 -19.01
C ASP A 437 24.95 20.05 -20.39
N ARG A 438 25.01 19.23 -21.45
CA ARG A 438 24.57 19.61 -22.80
C ARG A 438 23.09 19.96 -22.84
N ILE A 439 22.23 19.19 -22.19
CA ILE A 439 20.79 19.46 -22.16
C ILE A 439 20.51 20.80 -21.45
N GLN A 440 21.18 21.05 -20.32
CA GLN A 440 21.08 22.33 -19.61
C GLN A 440 21.52 23.50 -20.52
N GLN A 441 22.61 23.34 -21.25
CA GLN A 441 23.13 24.36 -22.15
C GLN A 441 22.18 24.68 -23.31
N TYR A 442 21.62 23.67 -23.99
CA TYR A 442 20.83 23.86 -25.21
C TYR A 442 19.31 23.97 -24.98
N SER A 443 18.83 23.49 -23.83
CA SER A 443 17.39 23.43 -23.51
C SER A 443 17.00 24.18 -22.25
N GLY A 444 17.96 24.73 -21.49
CA GLY A 444 17.68 25.69 -20.42
C GLY A 444 17.08 26.96 -20.99
N ALA A 445 15.79 27.20 -20.73
CA ALA A 445 15.12 28.39 -21.22
C ALA A 445 15.44 29.59 -20.32
N MET A 446 16.30 30.49 -20.79
CA MET A 446 16.40 31.84 -20.23
C MET A 446 15.53 32.75 -21.10
N ASN A 447 14.39 33.21 -20.57
CA ASN A 447 13.43 34.10 -21.27
C ASN A 447 12.89 33.55 -22.61
N GLN A 448 12.53 32.26 -22.68
CA GLN A 448 11.99 31.56 -23.87
C GLN A 448 12.93 31.46 -25.08
N ILE A 449 14.16 31.97 -24.99
CA ILE A 449 15.18 31.84 -26.03
C ILE A 449 15.82 30.46 -25.94
N LYS A 450 15.83 29.72 -27.05
CA LYS A 450 16.42 28.38 -27.15
C LYS A 450 17.61 28.41 -28.10
N MET A 451 18.54 27.49 -27.91
CA MET A 451 19.77 27.43 -28.70
C MET A 451 19.73 26.22 -29.63
N CYS A 452 20.03 26.44 -30.91
CA CYS A 452 20.15 25.34 -31.86
C CYS A 452 21.33 24.47 -31.46
N HIS A 453 21.09 23.17 -31.27
CA HIS A 453 22.13 22.22 -30.89
C HIS A 453 23.24 22.05 -31.94
N ARG A 454 22.99 22.48 -33.19
CA ARG A 454 23.96 22.38 -34.27
C ARG A 454 24.79 23.65 -34.44
N CYS A 455 24.14 24.77 -34.78
CA CYS A 455 24.79 26.01 -35.19
C CYS A 455 24.87 27.06 -34.07
N ASP A 456 24.44 26.70 -32.86
CA ASP A 456 24.48 27.53 -31.65
C ASP A 456 23.68 28.84 -31.76
N ASN A 457 22.87 28.98 -32.81
CA ASN A 457 22.00 30.14 -33.02
C ASN A 457 20.89 30.18 -31.97
N LYS A 458 20.67 31.35 -31.38
CA LYS A 458 19.70 31.57 -30.31
C LYS A 458 18.46 32.23 -30.88
N THR A 459 17.32 31.55 -30.83
CA THR A 459 16.04 32.08 -31.31
C THR A 459 14.87 31.46 -30.55
N ILE A 460 13.72 32.11 -30.62
CA ILE A 460 12.47 31.66 -29.99
C ILE A 460 11.83 30.55 -30.86
N LEU A 461 12.05 30.59 -32.18
CA LEU A 461 11.44 29.69 -33.17
C LEU A 461 12.42 28.58 -33.56
N LEU A 462 12.54 27.55 -32.72
CA LEU A 462 13.28 26.32 -33.03
C LEU A 462 12.35 25.10 -33.05
N ASN A 463 12.67 24.15 -33.92
CA ASN A 463 12.00 22.87 -34.00
C ASN A 463 12.57 21.89 -32.98
N ARG A 464 11.70 21.25 -32.19
CA ARG A 464 12.10 20.21 -31.24
C ARG A 464 12.41 18.89 -31.95
N CYS A 465 13.38 18.15 -31.44
CA CYS A 465 13.57 16.76 -31.84
C CYS A 465 12.31 15.94 -31.49
N GLY A 466 11.61 15.40 -32.49
CA GLY A 466 10.38 14.64 -32.28
C GLY A 466 10.54 13.30 -31.55
N LYS A 467 11.77 12.86 -31.24
CA LYS A 467 12.02 11.58 -30.56
C LYS A 467 12.31 11.75 -29.07
N CYS A 468 13.32 12.55 -28.70
CA CYS A 468 13.65 12.79 -27.29
C CYS A 468 13.01 14.05 -26.70
N SER A 469 12.53 14.98 -27.53
CA SER A 469 11.91 16.26 -27.13
C SER A 469 12.78 17.20 -26.29
N LEU A 470 14.08 16.90 -26.15
CA LEU A 470 15.03 17.62 -25.28
C LEU A 470 16.09 18.43 -26.03
N PHE A 471 16.09 18.46 -27.36
CA PHE A 471 17.02 19.29 -28.15
C PHE A 471 16.28 20.02 -29.26
N TRP A 472 16.82 21.17 -29.67
CA TRP A 472 16.18 22.13 -30.57
C TRP A 472 17.06 22.46 -31.77
N TYR A 473 16.45 22.70 -32.93
CA TYR A 473 17.12 22.94 -34.20
C TYR A 473 16.44 24.03 -35.02
N CYS A 474 17.20 24.81 -35.80
CA CYS A 474 16.62 25.84 -36.66
C CYS A 474 15.68 25.21 -37.70
N ASP A 475 16.15 24.14 -38.34
CA ASP A 475 15.45 23.43 -39.41
C ASP A 475 15.88 21.96 -39.46
N TYR A 476 15.32 21.23 -40.42
CA TYR A 476 15.64 19.83 -40.68
C TYR A 476 17.12 19.62 -41.07
N ALA A 477 17.75 20.58 -41.75
CA ALA A 477 19.14 20.47 -42.16
C ALA A 477 20.07 20.52 -40.94
N CYS A 478 19.86 21.49 -40.04
CA CYS A 478 20.55 21.60 -38.77
C CYS A 478 20.34 20.35 -37.91
N GLN A 479 19.13 19.79 -37.89
CA GLN A 479 18.85 18.54 -37.19
C GLN A 479 19.63 17.37 -37.78
N LYS A 480 19.62 17.19 -39.09
CA LYS A 480 20.32 16.09 -39.78
C LYS A 480 21.84 16.16 -39.57
N THR A 481 22.42 17.35 -39.63
CA THR A 481 23.87 17.54 -39.41
C THR A 481 24.24 17.39 -37.93
N GLY A 482 23.46 17.99 -37.02
CA GLY A 482 23.64 17.81 -35.56
C GLY A 482 23.47 16.36 -35.11
N TRP A 483 22.64 15.59 -35.83
CA TRP A 483 22.44 14.15 -35.60
C TRP A 483 23.76 13.37 -35.62
N VAL A 484 24.69 13.73 -36.51
CA VAL A 484 25.97 13.05 -36.70
C VAL A 484 27.09 13.80 -36.00
N GLU A 485 27.25 15.08 -36.30
CA GLU A 485 28.44 15.84 -35.87
C GLU A 485 28.42 16.26 -34.39
N ARG A 486 27.24 16.31 -33.76
CA ARG A 486 27.11 16.62 -32.32
C ARG A 486 26.69 15.39 -31.52
N ALA A 487 26.87 14.19 -32.09
CA ALA A 487 26.51 12.90 -31.49
C ALA A 487 25.04 12.76 -31.02
N HIS A 488 24.14 13.63 -31.48
CA HIS A 488 22.75 13.61 -31.03
C HIS A 488 22.03 12.30 -31.38
N LYS A 489 22.47 11.54 -32.40
CA LYS A 489 21.97 10.19 -32.67
C LYS A 489 22.08 9.26 -31.45
N THR A 490 23.23 9.29 -30.78
CA THR A 490 23.54 8.47 -29.61
C THR A 490 22.78 8.99 -28.40
N ASP A 491 22.87 10.30 -28.14
CA ASP A 491 22.17 10.96 -27.03
C ASP A 491 20.65 10.75 -27.11
N CYS A 492 20.07 10.89 -28.31
CA CYS A 492 18.64 10.72 -28.54
C CYS A 492 18.17 9.28 -28.33
N ARG A 493 19.02 8.27 -28.51
CA ARG A 493 18.66 6.87 -28.22
C ARG A 493 18.46 6.68 -26.72
N ILE A 494 19.34 7.26 -25.91
CA ILE A 494 19.33 7.15 -24.44
C ILE A 494 18.17 7.99 -23.86
N LEU A 495 17.99 9.22 -24.35
CA LEU A 495 16.92 10.12 -23.92
C LEU A 495 15.51 9.73 -24.39
N ARG A 496 15.34 8.60 -25.08
CA ARG A 496 13.99 8.03 -25.30
C ARG A 496 13.43 7.39 -24.05
N ASP A 497 14.31 6.93 -23.15
CA ASP A 497 13.90 6.36 -21.88
C ASP A 497 13.08 7.39 -21.09
N PRO A 498 11.83 7.08 -20.71
CA PRO A 498 10.96 8.01 -19.99
C PRO A 498 11.46 8.29 -18.57
N ASP A 499 12.11 7.34 -17.90
CA ASP A 499 12.59 7.48 -16.53
C ASP A 499 13.78 8.45 -16.49
N LEU A 500 14.71 8.31 -17.46
CA LEU A 500 15.82 9.26 -17.59
C LEU A 500 15.33 10.68 -17.90
N ARG A 501 14.32 10.82 -18.76
CA ARG A 501 13.71 12.14 -19.01
C ARG A 501 13.02 12.69 -17.76
N GLY A 502 12.38 11.82 -16.98
CA GLY A 502 11.85 12.13 -15.66
C GLY A 502 12.91 12.81 -14.80
N PHE A 503 14.07 12.17 -14.60
CA PHE A 503 15.17 12.71 -13.78
C PHE A 503 15.65 14.10 -14.20
N ILE A 504 15.74 14.36 -15.50
CA ILE A 504 16.25 15.63 -16.04
C ILE A 504 15.18 16.74 -16.00
N THR A 505 13.90 16.38 -15.92
CA THR A 505 12.76 17.31 -15.87
C THR A 505 12.11 17.41 -14.50
N LEU A 506 12.72 16.85 -13.45
CA LEU A 506 12.31 17.00 -12.05
C LEU A 506 12.44 18.47 -11.63
N GLY A 507 11.39 19.25 -11.87
CA GLY A 507 11.17 20.61 -11.38
C GLY A 507 9.75 20.76 -10.87
#